data_AF-A0ABD1XNZ8-F1
#
_entry.id   AF-A0ABD1XNZ8-F1
#
_cell.length_a   1.000
_cell.length_b   1.000
_cell.length_c   1.000
_cell.angle_alpha   90.00
_cell.angle_beta   90.00
_cell.angle_gamma   90.00
#
_symmetry.space_group_name_H-M   'P 1'
#
loop_
_entity.id
_entity.type
_entity.pdbx_description
1 polymer ?
#
loop_
_entity_poly.entity_id
_entity_poly.type
_entity_poly.pdbx_seq_one_letter_code
_entity_poly.pdbx_strand_id
1 'polypeptide(L)'
;MITVECRAGENLLRVAERCGVTVPNAEFCFEGSCCLCEMEVQGGAVEVGYRADTSGADLIRSCICPVPKGRKIVDVNVLSEDNVWGEGVL
;
A
#
# COMPACT_ATOMS: atom_id res chain seq x y z
N MET A 1 9.57 12.65 -1.70
CA MET A 1 8.38 12.41 -2.54
C MET A 1 8.84 11.99 -3.92
N ILE A 2 8.36 10.84 -4.40
CA ILE A 2 8.69 10.30 -5.73
C ILE A 2 7.37 10.21 -6.50
N THR A 3 7.37 10.61 -7.76
CA THR A 3 6.20 10.50 -8.64
C THR A 3 6.53 9.57 -9.79
N VAL A 4 5.61 8.67 -10.11
CA VAL A 4 5.76 7.72 -11.21
C VAL A 4 4.46 7.67 -12.01
N GLU A 5 4.61 7.58 -13.33
CA GLU A 5 3.48 7.34 -14.22
C GLU A 5 2.97 5.89 -14.04
N CYS A 6 1.65 5.73 -14.05
CA CYS A 6 0.99 4.44 -13.94
C CYS A 6 -0.32 4.44 -14.71
N ARG A 7 -0.92 3.25 -14.87
CA ARG A 7 -2.25 3.10 -15.48
C ARG A 7 -3.27 2.70 -14.43
N ALA A 8 -4.49 3.22 -14.54
CA ALA A 8 -5.59 2.74 -13.73
C ALA A 8 -5.77 1.22 -13.93
N GLY A 9 -5.94 0.48 -12.83
CA GLY A 9 -5.98 -0.99 -12.87
C GLY A 9 -4.63 -1.69 -12.77
N GLU A 10 -3.51 -0.98 -12.91
CA GLU A 10 -2.17 -1.55 -12.71
C GLU A 10 -1.97 -1.98 -11.25
N ASN A 11 -1.19 -3.01 -10.98
CA ASN A 11 -0.95 -3.46 -9.61
C ASN A 11 -0.15 -2.41 -8.83
N LEU A 12 -0.69 -1.93 -7.70
CA LEU A 12 -0.13 -0.82 -6.95
C LEU A 12 1.25 -1.15 -6.37
N LEU A 13 1.47 -2.37 -5.89
CA LEU A 13 2.79 -2.80 -5.43
C LEU A 13 3.82 -2.76 -6.56
N ARG A 14 3.47 -3.21 -7.77
CA ARG A 14 4.37 -3.13 -8.94
C ARG A 14 4.69 -1.70 -9.35
N VAL A 15 3.75 -0.77 -9.16
CA VAL A 15 4.01 0.66 -9.37
C VAL A 15 4.96 1.19 -8.30
N ALA A 16 4.72 0.85 -7.03
CA ALA A 16 5.56 1.27 -5.90
C ALA A 16 7.00 0.74 -6.00
N GLU A 17 7.19 -0.49 -6.48
CA GLU A 17 8.52 -1.08 -6.75
C GLU A 17 9.35 -0.21 -7.71
N ARG A 18 8.71 0.45 -8.70
CA ARG A 18 9.41 1.39 -9.60
C ARG A 18 9.89 2.66 -8.90
N CYS A 19 9.31 2.99 -7.75
CA CYS A 19 9.73 4.08 -6.88
C CYS A 19 10.79 3.64 -5.84
N GLY A 20 11.26 2.38 -5.90
CA GLY A 20 12.22 1.84 -4.94
C GLY A 20 11.59 1.30 -3.66
N VAL A 21 10.26 1.15 -3.61
CA VAL A 21 9.58 0.53 -2.47
C VAL A 21 9.73 -0.98 -2.57
N THR A 22 10.31 -1.59 -1.55
CA THR A 22 10.52 -3.04 -1.50
C THR A 22 9.82 -3.63 -0.29
N VAL A 23 9.12 -4.74 -0.51
CA VAL A 23 8.56 -5.57 0.57
C VAL A 23 9.49 -6.75 0.85
N PRO A 24 9.64 -7.20 2.12
CA PRO A 24 10.50 -8.34 2.43
C PRO A 24 9.99 -9.63 1.75
N ASN A 25 10.75 -10.16 0.79
CA ASN A 25 10.28 -11.29 -0.02
C ASN A 25 10.16 -12.62 0.73
N ALA A 26 10.80 -12.79 1.89
CA ALA A 26 10.87 -14.07 2.59
C ALA A 26 9.52 -14.50 3.21
N GLU A 27 8.73 -13.54 3.70
CA GLU A 27 7.45 -13.79 4.37
C GLU A 27 6.25 -13.19 3.62
N PHE A 28 6.52 -12.52 2.51
CA PHE A 28 5.51 -11.83 1.74
C PHE A 28 4.73 -12.77 0.82
N CYS A 29 3.42 -12.83 1.04
CA CYS A 29 2.56 -13.84 0.40
C CYS A 29 2.11 -13.53 -1.04
N PHE A 30 2.22 -12.28 -1.51
CA PHE A 30 1.66 -11.81 -2.80
C PHE A 30 0.14 -12.03 -3.04
N GLU A 31 -0.60 -12.58 -2.08
CA GLU A 31 -2.00 -12.99 -2.24
C GLU A 31 -2.97 -12.21 -1.34
N GLY A 32 -2.50 -11.12 -0.71
CA GLY A 32 -3.31 -10.25 0.14
C GLY A 32 -3.52 -10.77 1.58
N SER A 33 -3.05 -11.98 1.90
CA SER A 33 -3.28 -12.65 3.20
C SER A 33 -2.35 -12.26 4.35
N CYS A 34 -1.09 -11.88 4.08
CA CYS A 34 -0.20 -11.33 5.12
C CYS A 34 -0.51 -9.85 5.42
N CYS A 35 0.33 -9.11 6.16
CA CYS A 35 0.21 -7.65 6.35
C CYS A 35 1.42 -6.83 5.84
N LEU A 36 2.41 -7.47 5.21
CA LEU A 36 3.70 -6.83 4.86
C LEU A 36 3.68 -5.78 3.73
N CYS A 37 2.72 -5.85 2.80
CA CYS A 37 2.56 -4.85 1.74
C CYS A 37 1.55 -3.74 2.06
N GLU A 38 1.29 -3.47 3.34
CA GLU A 38 0.36 -2.41 3.73
C GLU A 38 0.88 -1.04 3.30
N MET A 39 -0.02 -0.28 2.69
CA MET A 39 0.21 1.10 2.28
C MET A 39 -1.08 1.87 2.56
N GLU A 40 -0.96 3.15 2.85
CA GLU A 40 -2.11 4.04 2.94
C GLU A 40 -2.35 4.66 1.56
N VAL A 41 -3.58 4.55 1.06
CA VAL A 41 -4.02 5.29 -0.13
C VAL A 41 -4.93 6.41 0.34
N GLN A 42 -4.53 7.67 0.12
CA GLN A 42 -5.35 8.80 0.57
C GLN A 42 -6.72 8.79 -0.13
N GLY A 43 -7.79 8.83 0.66
CA GLY A 43 -9.17 8.68 0.19
C GLY A 43 -9.56 7.25 -0.19
N GLY A 44 -8.78 6.26 0.25
CA GLY A 44 -9.03 4.82 0.11
C GLY A 44 -8.91 4.25 -1.30
N ALA A 45 -9.00 2.93 -1.43
CA ALA A 45 -9.12 2.20 -2.69
C ALA A 45 -10.37 1.32 -2.67
N VAL A 46 -11.42 1.75 -3.37
CA VAL A 46 -12.74 1.09 -3.37
C VAL A 46 -12.72 -0.28 -4.02
N GLU A 47 -11.73 -0.55 -4.88
CA GLU A 47 -11.62 -1.76 -5.68
C GLU A 47 -11.32 -3.03 -4.87
N VAL A 48 -10.65 -2.89 -3.73
CA VAL A 48 -10.23 -4.02 -2.89
C VAL A 48 -10.72 -3.92 -1.43
N GLY A 49 -11.41 -2.84 -1.09
CA GLY A 49 -11.69 -2.46 0.28
C GLY A 49 -10.44 -2.00 1.01
N TYR A 50 -10.62 -1.32 2.15
CA TYR A 50 -9.54 -0.89 3.01
C TYR A 50 -9.87 -1.26 4.46
N ARG A 51 -8.84 -1.45 5.28
CA ARG A 51 -8.99 -1.60 6.73
C ARG A 51 -8.61 -0.27 7.36
N ALA A 52 -9.53 0.34 8.09
CA ALA A 52 -9.18 1.45 8.97
C ALA A 52 -8.27 0.92 10.09
N ASP A 53 -7.12 1.54 10.30
CA ASP A 53 -6.30 1.29 11.48
C ASP A 53 -6.79 2.10 12.68
N THR A 54 -6.08 2.02 13.81
CA THR A 54 -6.40 2.80 15.01
C THR A 54 -6.10 4.30 14.87
N SER A 55 -5.33 4.70 13.86
CA SER A 55 -5.04 6.11 13.52
C SER A 55 -6.09 6.73 12.58
N GLY A 56 -6.95 5.90 11.98
CA GLY A 56 -7.93 6.30 10.98
C GLY A 56 -7.39 6.30 9.55
N ALA A 57 -6.22 5.71 9.30
CA ALA A 57 -5.62 5.58 7.98
C ALA A 57 -6.36 4.54 7.13
N ASP A 58 -6.54 4.85 5.85
CA ASP A 58 -7.15 3.95 4.85
C ASP A 58 -6.11 2.95 4.33
N LEU A 59 -5.83 1.91 5.12
CA LEU A 59 -4.82 0.93 4.78
C LEU A 59 -5.33 -0.12 3.79
N ILE A 60 -4.50 -0.39 2.78
CA ILE A 60 -4.78 -1.39 1.75
C ILE A 60 -3.65 -2.41 1.66
N ARG A 61 -3.95 -3.54 1.01
CA ARG A 61 -2.97 -4.57 0.65
C ARG A 61 -2.49 -4.29 -0.77
N SER A 62 -1.36 -3.58 -0.93
CA SER A 62 -0.89 -3.10 -2.24
C SER A 62 -0.64 -4.21 -3.26
N CYS A 63 -0.37 -5.44 -2.79
CA CYS A 63 -0.15 -6.61 -3.64
C CYS A 63 -1.36 -7.08 -4.43
N ILE A 64 -2.57 -6.78 -3.95
CA ILE A 64 -3.82 -7.09 -4.65
C ILE A 64 -4.58 -5.83 -5.05
N CYS A 65 -4.15 -4.66 -4.58
CA CYS A 65 -4.76 -3.38 -4.89
C CYS A 65 -4.39 -2.93 -6.32
N PRO A 66 -5.38 -2.73 -7.21
CA PRO A 66 -5.14 -1.98 -8.45
C PRO A 66 -4.99 -0.49 -8.14
N VAL A 67 -4.30 0.25 -9.01
CA VAL A 67 -4.33 1.72 -9.02
C VAL A 67 -5.78 2.18 -9.23
N PRO A 68 -6.35 2.99 -8.31
CA PRO A 68 -7.74 3.40 -8.37
C PRO A 68 -8.15 4.07 -9.68
N LYS A 69 -9.35 3.75 -10.16
CA LYS A 69 -9.88 4.36 -11.39
C LYS A 69 -10.44 5.75 -11.12
N GLY A 70 -10.44 6.59 -12.16
CA GLY A 70 -11.08 7.92 -12.11
C GLY A 70 -10.27 9.00 -11.37
N ARG A 71 -9.08 8.67 -10.86
CA ARG A 71 -8.18 9.62 -10.21
C ARG A 71 -7.04 10.02 -11.16
N LYS A 72 -6.74 11.32 -11.22
CA LYS A 72 -5.58 11.84 -11.98
C LYS A 72 -4.26 11.66 -11.23
N ILE A 73 -4.33 11.75 -9.91
CA ILE A 73 -3.20 11.61 -8.99
C ILE A 73 -3.68 10.72 -7.85
N VAL A 74 -2.82 9.80 -7.41
CA VAL A 74 -3.06 8.91 -6.27
C VAL A 74 -1.89 9.09 -5.32
N ASP A 75 -2.14 9.70 -4.17
CA ASP A 75 -1.15 9.84 -3.12
C ASP A 75 -1.13 8.58 -2.25
N VAL A 76 0.06 8.01 -2.09
CA VAL A 76 0.28 6.75 -1.38
C VAL A 76 1.39 6.96 -0.36
N ASN A 77 1.10 6.65 0.90
CA ASN A 77 2.11 6.63 1.95
C ASN A 77 2.59 5.19 2.17
N VAL A 78 3.91 5.01 2.15
CA VAL A 78 4.56 3.76 2.54
C VAL A 78 4.79 3.81 4.03
N LEU A 79 4.32 2.78 4.73
CA LEU A 79 4.47 2.68 6.18
C LEU A 79 5.86 2.10 6.50
N SER A 80 6.59 2.69 7.44
CA SER A 80 7.76 2.08 8.06
C SER A 80 7.33 1.13 9.17
N GLU A 81 8.22 0.22 9.60
CA GLU A 81 7.96 -0.68 10.73
C GLU A 81 7.49 0.08 11.99
N ASP A 82 8.05 1.27 12.23
CA ASP A 82 7.67 2.18 13.32
C ASP A 82 6.21 2.67 13.23
N ASN A 83 5.64 2.73 12.03
CA ASN A 83 4.28 3.24 11.78
C ASN A 83 3.20 2.15 11.85
N VAL A 84 3.57 0.86 11.81
CA VAL A 84 2.62 -0.28 11.76
C VAL A 84 2.55 -1.01 13.10
N TRP A 85 3.66 -1.07 13.82
CA TRP A 85 3.77 -1.76 15.10
C TRP A 85 4.38 -0.78 16.10
N GLY A 86 3.54 -0.02 16.79
CA GLY A 86 3.99 1.01 17.73
C GLY A 86 5.15 0.55 18.62
N GLU A 87 6.08 1.47 18.91
CA GLU A 87 7.27 1.22 19.73
C GLU A 87 7.00 0.20 20.86
N GLY A 88 7.68 -0.96 20.81
CA GLY A 88 7.67 -1.90 21.91
C GLY A 88 7.36 -3.37 21.59
N VAL A 89 7.87 -3.91 20.48
CA VAL A 89 8.03 -5.37 20.35
C VAL A 89 9.51 -5.72 20.12
N LEU A 90 10.30 -5.55 21.18
CA LEU A 90 11.51 -6.32 21.45
C LEU A 90 11.50 -6.74 22.92
#